data_AF-A0A3C7VZY9-F1
#
_entry.id   AF-A0A3C7VZY9-F1
#
_cell.length_a   1.000
_cell.length_b   1.000
_cell.length_c   1.000
_cell.angle_alpha   90.00
_cell.angle_beta   90.00
_cell.angle_gamma   90.00
#
_symmetry.space_group_name_H-M   'P 1'
#
loop_
_entity.id
_entity.type
_entity.pdbx_description
1 polymer ?
#
loop_
_entity_poly.entity_id
_entity_poly.type
_entity_poly.pdbx_seq_one_letter_code
_entity_poly.pdbx_strand_id
1 'polypeptide(L)' 'ALEANPALRVFVAGGYHDLVTPFFDAEFTLRRHGIGADRVDFRFYHGGHMMYVHEPSRQALLEDVRTFMQGALRQAP' A
#
# COMPACT_ATOMS: atom_id res chain seq x y z
N ALA A 1 -2.65 10.91 -11.80
CA ALA A 1 -3.38 11.17 -10.53
C ALA A 1 -2.44 11.22 -9.34
N LEU A 2 -1.73 10.13 -9.02
CA LEU A 2 -0.81 10.07 -7.86
C LEU A 2 0.37 11.06 -7.95
N GLU A 3 0.96 11.22 -9.13
CA GLU A 3 2.02 12.21 -9.40
C GLU A 3 1.51 13.66 -9.23
N ALA A 4 0.33 13.95 -9.78
CA ALA A 4 -0.22 15.30 -9.88
C ALA A 4 -0.58 15.95 -8.53
N ASN A 5 -0.71 15.18 -7.44
CA ASN A 5 -0.95 15.71 -6.10
C ASN A 5 0.20 15.29 -5.17
N PRO A 6 1.22 16.15 -4.97
CA PRO A 6 2.33 15.87 -4.07
C PRO A 6 1.97 15.71 -2.59
N ALA A 7 0.80 16.18 -2.16
CA ALA A 7 0.35 16.01 -0.77
C ALA A 7 -0.39 14.68 -0.56
N LEU A 8 -0.76 13.97 -1.63
CA LEU A 8 -1.45 12.69 -1.52
C LEU A 8 -0.52 11.63 -0.93
N ARG A 9 -0.94 11.01 0.18
CA ARG A 9 -0.30 9.81 0.73
C ARG A 9 -0.92 8.57 0.10
N VAL A 10 -0.10 7.56 -0.18
CA VAL A 10 -0.53 6.34 -0.87
C VAL A 10 -0.29 5.14 0.04
N PHE A 11 -1.24 4.21 0.08
CA PHE A 11 -1.10 2.93 0.76
C PHE A 11 -1.17 1.82 -0.29
N VAL A 12 -0.17 0.96 -0.32
CA VAL A 12 -0.07 -0.16 -1.26
C VAL A 12 -0.06 -1.46 -0.47
N ALA A 13 -1.06 -2.30 -0.71
CA ALA A 13 -1.18 -3.62 -0.09
C ALA A 13 -0.92 -4.72 -1.12
N GLY A 14 -0.05 -5.68 -0.80
CA GLY A 14 0.27 -6.80 -1.68
C GLY A 14 0.41 -8.13 -0.94
N GLY A 15 0.29 -9.23 -1.68
CA GLY A 15 0.59 -10.56 -1.16
C GLY A 15 2.05 -10.97 -1.40
N TYR A 16 2.69 -11.64 -0.45
CA TYR A 16 4.04 -12.18 -0.63
C TYR A 16 4.14 -13.22 -1.75
N HIS A 17 3.03 -13.89 -2.08
CA HIS A 17 2.93 -14.92 -3.10
C HIS A 17 2.14 -14.44 -4.32
N ASP A 18 2.01 -13.13 -4.51
CA ASP A 18 1.37 -12.56 -5.69
C ASP A 18 2.27 -12.68 -6.91
N LEU A 19 1.85 -13.50 -7.88
CA LEU A 19 2.53 -13.69 -9.16
C LEU A 19 1.90 -12.88 -10.29
N VAL A 20 0.75 -12.24 -10.05
CA VAL A 20 0.05 -11.38 -11.01
C VAL A 20 0.60 -9.96 -10.93
N THR A 21 0.78 -9.46 -9.70
CA THR A 21 1.39 -8.15 -9.41
C THR A 21 2.46 -8.30 -8.31
N PRO A 22 3.68 -8.76 -8.66
CA PRO A 22 4.74 -8.98 -7.68
C PRO A 22 5.11 -7.70 -6.92
N PHE A 23 5.40 -7.83 -5.63
CA PHE A 23 5.71 -6.69 -4.74
C PHE A 23 6.79 -5.74 -5.29
N PHE A 24 7.85 -6.31 -5.91
CA PHE A 24 8.94 -5.53 -6.48
C PHE A 24 8.49 -4.67 -7.68
N ASP A 25 7.57 -5.17 -8.50
CA ASP A 25 7.08 -4.45 -9.67
C ASP A 25 6.24 -3.23 -9.28
N ALA A 26 5.45 -3.34 -8.21
CA ALA A 26 4.71 -2.22 -7.64
C ALA A 26 5.65 -1.11 -7.14
N GLU A 27 6.69 -1.45 -6.38
CA GLU A 27 7.69 -0.47 -5.94
C GLU A 27 8.42 0.18 -7.12
N PHE A 28 8.87 -0.63 -8.08
CA PHE A 28 9.62 -0.15 -9.24
C PHE A 28 8.79 0.80 -10.09
N THR A 29 7.53 0.43 -10.35
CA THR A 29 6.60 1.25 -11.15
C THR A 29 6.36 2.60 -10.51
N LEU A 30 6.07 2.65 -9.20
CA LEU A 30 5.82 3.91 -8.50
C LEU A 30 7.06 4.82 -8.49
N ARG A 31 8.26 4.26 -8.21
CA ARG A 31 9.52 5.03 -8.27
C ARG A 31 9.80 5.56 -9.67
N ARG A 32 9.61 4.75 -10.71
CA ARG A 32 9.82 5.16 -12.11
C ARG A 32 8.94 6.33 -12.53
N HIS A 33 7.76 6.45 -11.93
CA HIS A 33 6.82 7.55 -12.17
C HIS A 33 6.95 8.71 -11.17
N GLY A 34 8.09 8.82 -10.47
CA GLY A 34 8.38 9.97 -9.60
C GLY A 34 7.57 10.00 -8.30
N ILE A 35 6.89 8.91 -7.94
CA ILE A 35 6.16 8.80 -6.67
C ILE A 35 7.17 8.38 -5.61
N GLY A 36 7.61 9.35 -4.82
CA GLY A 36 8.60 9.18 -3.77
C GLY A 36 8.19 8.14 -2.72
N ALA A 37 9.15 7.30 -2.31
CA ALA A 37 8.93 6.24 -1.32
C ALA A 37 8.55 6.80 0.06
N ASP A 38 8.88 8.06 0.35
CA ASP A 38 8.49 8.79 1.55
C ASP A 38 6.98 9.02 1.66
N ARG A 39 6.25 8.94 0.54
CA ARG A 39 4.81 9.18 0.47
C ARG A 39 3.97 7.92 0.32
N VAL A 40 4.63 6.76 0.17
CA VAL A 40 3.97 5.47 -0.04
C VAL A 40 4.22 4.57 1.17
N ASP A 41 3.16 4.09 1.79
CA ASP A 41 3.20 3.04 2.81
C ASP A 41 2.97 1.69 2.13
N PHE A 42 4.01 0.88 2.02
CA PHE A 42 3.93 -0.47 1.47
C PHE A 42 3.69 -1.48 2.60
N ARG A 43 2.64 -2.30 2.46
CA ARG A 43 2.32 -3.41 3.35
C ARG A 43 2.18 -4.70 2.58
N PHE A 44 2.87 -5.74 3.06
CA PHE A 44 2.85 -7.05 2.44
C PHE A 44 2.35 -8.11 3.42
N TYR A 45 1.43 -8.93 2.94
CA TYR A 45 0.69 -9.89 3.74
C TYR A 45 0.88 -11.31 3.22
N HIS A 46 0.68 -12.29 4.09
CA HIS A 46 0.67 -13.69 3.67
C HIS A 46 -0.49 -13.93 2.69
N GLY A 47 -0.20 -14.56 1.55
CA GLY A 47 -1.20 -14.84 0.51
C GLY A 47 -0.74 -14.43 -0.88
N GLY A 48 -1.54 -14.79 -1.88
CA GLY A 48 -1.33 -14.40 -3.28
C GLY A 48 -1.97 -13.04 -3.60
N HIS A 49 -2.37 -12.85 -4.85
CA HIS A 49 -3.00 -11.61 -5.33
C HIS A 49 -4.19 -11.16 -4.46
N MET A 50 -5.03 -12.11 -4.08
CA MET A 50 -6.19 -11.89 -3.23
C MET A 50 -5.84 -12.15 -1.76
N MET A 51 -4.79 -11.53 -1.24
CA MET A 51 -4.26 -11.81 0.11
C MET A 51 -5.31 -11.67 1.22
N TYR A 52 -6.33 -10.84 1.02
CA TYR A 52 -7.44 -10.62 1.94
C TYR A 52 -8.43 -11.79 2.04
N VAL A 53 -8.29 -12.83 1.22
CA VAL A 53 -9.05 -14.09 1.41
C VAL A 53 -8.47 -14.90 2.57
N HIS A 54 -7.19 -14.71 2.90
CA HIS A 54 -6.57 -15.29 4.08
C HIS A 54 -6.96 -14.47 5.32
N GLU A 55 -7.71 -15.08 6.26
CA GLU A 55 -8.29 -14.37 7.41
C GLU A 55 -7.28 -13.53 8.21
N PRO A 56 -6.11 -14.07 8.63
CA PRO A 56 -5.14 -13.27 9.37
C PRO A 56 -4.63 -12.05 8.58
N SER A 57 -4.42 -12.21 7.28
CA SER A 57 -3.99 -11.12 6.39
C SER A 57 -5.07 -10.06 6.23
N ARG A 58 -6.35 -10.48 6.17
CA ARG A 58 -7.48 -9.56 6.11
C ARG A 58 -7.61 -8.72 7.37
N GLN A 59 -7.43 -9.33 8.54
CA GLN A 59 -7.49 -8.62 9.82
C GLN A 59 -6.33 -7.61 9.94
N ALA A 60 -5.11 -8.05 9.62
CA ALA A 60 -3.94 -7.16 9.59
C ALA A 60 -4.13 -6.00 8.60
N LEU A 61 -4.64 -6.27 7.40
CA LEU A 61 -4.95 -5.23 6.41
C LEU A 61 -5.96 -4.21 6.94
N LEU A 62 -7.01 -4.68 7.62
CA LEU A 62 -8.03 -3.80 8.19
C LEU A 62 -7.45 -2.87 9.26
N GLU A 63 -6.56 -3.39 10.12
CA GLU A 63 -5.88 -2.60 11.15
C GLU A 63 -4.90 -1.59 10.56
N ASP A 64 -4.11 -1.99 9.56
CA ASP A 64 -3.15 -1.11 8.88
C ASP A 64 -3.86 0.02 8.13
N VAL A 65 -4.96 -0.27 7.42
CA VAL A 65 -5.77 0.77 6.75
C VAL A 65 -6.35 1.75 7.76
N ARG A 66 -6.86 1.29 8.90
CA ARG A 66 -7.36 2.18 9.97
C ARG A 66 -6.24 3.08 10.49
N THR A 67 -5.07 2.52 10.75
CA THR A 67 -3.88 3.27 11.20
C THR A 67 -3.47 4.32 10.18
N PHE A 68 -3.41 3.94 8.90
CA PHE A 68 -3.09 4.83 7.79
C PHE A 68 -4.08 6.00 7.71
N MET A 69 -5.38 5.72 7.75
CA MET A 69 -6.43 6.76 7.71
C MET A 69 -6.35 7.71 8.91
N GLN A 70 -6.16 7.19 10.12
CA GLN A 70 -6.01 8.02 11.32
C GLN A 70 -4.75 8.88 11.27
N GLY A 71 -3.66 8.38 10.66
CA GLY A 71 -2.45 9.16 10.43
C GLY A 71 -2.68 10.27 9.41
N ALA A 72 -3.41 10.00 8.33
CA ALA A 72 -3.76 10.98 7.31
C ALA A 72 -4.66 12.10 7.88
N LEU A 73 -5.68 11.76 8.68
CA LEU A 73 -6.57 12.74 9.31
C LEU A 73 -5.85 13.65 10.30
N ARG A 74 -4.81 13.17 10.99
CA ARG A 74 -3.99 13.98 11.90
C ARG A 74 -3.04 14.94 11.18
N GLN A 75 -2.77 14.69 9.89
CA GLN A 75 -1.88 15.50 9.06
C GLN A 75 -2.65 16.50 8.18
N ALA A 76 -3.99 16.43 8.17
CA ALA A 76 -4.83 17.42 7.52
C ALA A 76 -4.81 18.72 8.35
N PRO A 77 -4.56 19.89 7.73
CA PRO A 77 -4.58 21.18 8.40
C PRO A 77 -5.97 21.53 8.95
#